data_AF-A0A8J5WUA3-F1
#
_entry.id   AF-A0A8J5WUA3-F1
#
_cell.length_a   1.000
_cell.length_b   1.000
_cell.length_c   1.000
_cell.angle_alpha   90.00
_cell.angle_beta   90.00
_cell.angle_gamma   90.00
#
_symmetry.space_group_name_H-M   'P 1'
#
loop_
_entity.id
_entity.type
_entity.pdbx_description
1 polymer ?
#
loop_
_entity_poly.entity_id
_entity_poly.type
_entity_poly.pdbx_seq_one_letter_code
_entity_poly.pdbx_strand_id
1 'polypeptide(L)'
;MEDRASPGGVCGRVLWLASVEIIFILFLTRGASSESHDGKALPVQGVDAGEKGAYLSHSCIHDEILHQRRRTGRKEYSVMPQVYHERIEKVERLRGRHLLGVSSWHAHQSNVMKPIRIYLNYDAVGHSPDRDCKTVGDIVKLGEPPAPSTPGIPICDPHGEPPLVGDCWYNCTFEDIAGEDKKQRLRKALGQTVEWFSKALAVEPVKGNLRLSGYSACGQDGGVQLPHAYIEDGVANADLVLLVTTRPTTGNTLAWAVACERDQWGRAIAGHVNVAPRHLTAEAETLLSATLIHEVMHVLGFDPHAFTHFRDERKRRRSQVTVQALDEKLGRMVTRVVLPRVVMHSRHHYGAFSQNFTGLELEDGGGRGTSGSHWEKRL
;
A
#
# COMPACT_ATOMS: atom_id res chain seq x y z
N MET A 1 -80.45 27.25 -0.93
CA MET A 1 -80.12 26.53 -2.17
C MET A 1 -79.77 25.11 -1.79
N GLU A 2 -80.61 24.22 -2.32
CA GLU A 2 -80.60 22.78 -2.40
C GLU A 2 -79.26 22.15 -2.82
N ASP A 3 -79.01 20.83 -2.71
CA ASP A 3 -79.50 19.73 -1.84
C ASP A 3 -78.61 18.49 -2.13
N ARG A 4 -78.93 17.32 -1.56
CA ARG A 4 -78.32 15.96 -1.72
C ARG A 4 -78.03 15.56 -3.20
N ALA A 5 -77.11 14.64 -3.53
CA ALA A 5 -77.22 13.18 -3.28
C ALA A 5 -76.08 12.34 -3.95
N SER A 6 -75.95 11.06 -3.55
CA SER A 6 -75.41 9.93 -4.34
C SER A 6 -76.55 8.93 -4.62
N PRO A 7 -76.62 8.18 -5.75
CA PRO A 7 -75.87 6.92 -6.03
C PRO A 7 -75.43 6.78 -7.53
N GLY A 8 -74.92 5.68 -8.10
CA GLY A 8 -74.40 4.39 -7.57
C GLY A 8 -74.73 3.14 -8.42
N GLY A 9 -73.75 2.57 -9.16
CA GLY A 9 -73.87 1.33 -9.99
C GLY A 9 -74.26 1.56 -11.47
N VAL A 10 -74.06 0.65 -12.46
CA VAL A 10 -73.49 -0.72 -12.54
C VAL A 10 -72.98 -1.02 -13.99
N CYS A 11 -72.05 -1.97 -14.16
CA CYS A 11 -71.83 -2.86 -15.34
C CYS A 11 -70.97 -2.39 -16.56
N GLY A 12 -70.11 -3.30 -17.06
CA GLY A 12 -69.49 -3.21 -18.40
C GLY A 12 -68.04 -3.74 -18.51
N ARG A 13 -67.84 -5.03 -18.87
CA ARG A 13 -66.51 -5.61 -19.20
C ARG A 13 -66.09 -5.27 -20.63
N VAL A 14 -64.78 -5.11 -20.90
CA VAL A 14 -64.03 -5.78 -22.00
C VAL A 14 -62.53 -5.83 -21.61
N LEU A 15 -61.87 -6.98 -21.82
CA LEU A 15 -60.40 -7.15 -21.69
C LEU A 15 -59.69 -6.63 -22.95
N TRP A 16 -58.38 -6.35 -22.88
CA TRP A 16 -57.39 -7.06 -23.71
C TRP A 16 -55.97 -6.89 -23.12
N LEU A 17 -55.24 -7.99 -23.01
CA LEU A 17 -53.82 -8.06 -22.69
C LEU A 17 -53.08 -8.42 -23.98
N ALA A 18 -51.94 -7.79 -24.26
CA ALA A 18 -51.06 -8.17 -25.37
C ALA A 18 -49.61 -8.24 -24.88
N SER A 19 -49.05 -9.45 -24.94
CA SER A 19 -47.66 -9.77 -24.61
C SER A 19 -46.71 -9.34 -25.73
N VAL A 20 -45.43 -9.10 -25.40
CA VAL A 20 -44.35 -8.98 -26.39
C VAL A 20 -43.28 -10.02 -26.05
N GLU A 21 -42.97 -10.89 -27.00
CA GLU A 21 -42.01 -11.99 -26.87
C GLU A 21 -40.56 -11.57 -27.18
N ILE A 22 -39.62 -12.38 -26.70
CA ILE A 22 -38.18 -12.21 -26.88
C ILE A 22 -37.73 -12.96 -28.14
N ILE A 23 -36.88 -12.34 -28.97
CA ILE A 23 -36.17 -13.02 -30.05
C ILE A 23 -34.66 -12.85 -29.86
N PHE A 24 -33.96 -13.97 -29.71
CA PHE A 24 -32.50 -14.08 -29.67
C PHE A 24 -32.03 -14.64 -31.03
N ILE A 25 -31.09 -13.99 -31.71
CA ILE A 25 -30.52 -14.51 -32.97
C ILE A 25 -29.04 -14.83 -32.75
N LEU A 26 -28.73 -16.12 -32.80
CA LEU A 26 -27.37 -16.65 -32.92
C LEU A 26 -27.09 -16.96 -34.40
N PHE A 27 -25.97 -16.47 -34.93
CA PHE A 27 -25.42 -16.97 -36.20
C PHE A 27 -24.13 -17.76 -35.93
N LEU A 28 -24.21 -19.06 -36.19
CA LEU A 28 -23.07 -19.95 -36.38
C LEU A 28 -23.07 -20.37 -37.86
N THR A 29 -21.93 -20.21 -38.54
CA THR A 29 -21.65 -20.90 -39.81
C THR A 29 -20.26 -21.53 -39.74
N ARG A 30 -20.09 -22.68 -40.41
CA ARG A 30 -18.89 -23.53 -40.34
C ARG A 30 -18.60 -24.12 -41.73
N GLY A 31 -17.33 -24.12 -42.12
CA GLY A 31 -16.80 -24.75 -43.34
C GLY A 31 -16.37 -23.74 -44.42
N ALA A 32 -15.29 -23.96 -45.19
CA ALA A 32 -14.33 -25.07 -45.17
C ALA A 32 -12.97 -24.70 -45.82
N SER A 33 -11.91 -25.39 -45.38
CA SER A 33 -10.63 -25.72 -46.05
C SER A 33 -10.17 -25.03 -47.36
N SER A 34 -8.94 -24.51 -47.37
CA SER A 34 -7.79 -25.13 -48.08
C SER A 34 -6.42 -24.51 -47.68
N GLU A 35 -5.32 -25.19 -48.01
CA GLU A 35 -3.93 -24.81 -47.68
C GLU A 35 -3.30 -23.90 -48.76
N SER A 36 -2.26 -23.12 -48.42
CA SER A 36 -0.97 -23.08 -49.15
C SER A 36 0.06 -22.15 -48.49
N HIS A 37 1.31 -22.25 -48.98
CA HIS A 37 2.56 -21.83 -48.34
C HIS A 37 3.06 -20.42 -48.71
N ASP A 38 3.96 -19.92 -47.84
CA ASP A 38 5.10 -19.00 -48.08
C ASP A 38 4.89 -17.58 -48.64
N GLY A 39 5.58 -16.63 -48.01
CA GLY A 39 5.74 -15.25 -48.50
C GLY A 39 6.29 -14.27 -47.48
N LYS A 40 7.62 -14.12 -47.38
CA LYS A 40 8.25 -13.07 -46.57
C LYS A 40 7.90 -11.68 -47.13
N ALA A 41 7.46 -10.76 -46.27
CA ALA A 41 7.47 -9.32 -46.53
C ALA A 41 7.96 -8.55 -45.29
N LEU A 42 8.80 -7.54 -45.53
CA LEU A 42 9.35 -6.66 -44.49
C LEU A 42 8.25 -5.72 -43.93
N PRO A 43 8.35 -5.26 -42.67
CA PRO A 43 7.35 -4.35 -42.10
C PRO A 43 7.43 -2.98 -42.77
N VAL A 44 6.36 -2.62 -43.49
CA VAL A 44 6.10 -1.26 -43.96
C VAL A 44 5.79 -0.37 -42.75
N GLN A 45 6.36 0.83 -42.71
CA GLN A 45 6.03 1.85 -41.71
C GLN A 45 4.59 2.36 -41.93
N GLY A 46 3.64 1.80 -41.17
CA GLY A 46 2.31 2.37 -41.00
C GLY A 46 2.31 3.31 -39.80
N VAL A 47 2.11 4.62 -40.05
CA VAL A 47 1.88 5.61 -38.99
C VAL A 47 0.41 5.54 -38.61
N ASP A 48 0.09 4.76 -37.58
CA ASP A 48 -1.24 4.80 -36.95
C ASP A 48 -1.19 5.68 -35.69
N ALA A 49 -1.86 6.83 -35.79
CA ALA A 49 -2.06 7.75 -34.68
C ALA A 49 -3.17 7.23 -33.74
N GLY A 50 -2.90 6.14 -33.05
CA GLY A 50 -3.77 5.63 -32.00
C GLY A 50 -3.71 6.52 -30.76
N GLU A 51 -4.88 6.92 -30.24
CA GLU A 51 -5.00 7.66 -28.98
C GLU A 51 -4.26 6.92 -27.86
N LYS A 52 -3.13 7.49 -27.41
CA LYS A 52 -2.52 7.07 -26.15
C LYS A 52 -3.41 7.56 -25.02
N GLY A 53 -4.35 6.72 -24.61
CA GLY A 53 -4.89 6.74 -23.26
C GLY A 53 -3.72 6.70 -22.28
N ALA A 54 -3.35 7.86 -21.73
CA ALA A 54 -2.22 8.00 -20.84
C ALA A 54 -2.60 7.38 -19.48
N TYR A 55 -2.44 6.06 -19.36
CA TYR A 55 -2.50 5.37 -18.08
C TYR A 55 -1.50 6.05 -17.14
N LEU A 56 -2.02 6.71 -16.09
CA LEU A 56 -1.26 7.51 -15.13
C LEU A 56 -0.35 6.61 -14.27
N SER A 57 0.78 6.21 -14.85
CA SER A 57 1.83 5.47 -14.14
C SER A 57 2.62 6.44 -13.27
N HIS A 58 2.39 6.36 -11.96
CA HIS A 58 3.26 6.98 -10.96
C HIS A 58 4.57 6.16 -10.82
N SER A 59 5.62 6.79 -10.32
CA SER A 59 6.89 6.14 -9.99
C SER A 59 7.03 6.03 -8.47
N CYS A 60 7.36 4.84 -7.96
CA CYS A 60 7.68 4.65 -6.55
C CYS A 60 9.21 4.51 -6.38
N ILE A 61 9.82 5.23 -5.45
CA ILE A 61 11.29 5.32 -5.30
C ILE A 61 11.90 4.26 -4.35
N HIS A 62 11.24 3.11 -4.21
CA HIS A 62 11.66 2.05 -3.30
C HIS A 62 13.11 1.59 -3.51
N ASP A 63 13.59 1.59 -4.76
CA ASP A 63 14.94 1.19 -5.13
C ASP A 63 16.00 2.09 -4.47
N GLU A 64 15.79 3.41 -4.51
CA GLU A 64 16.70 4.40 -3.93
C GLU A 64 16.68 4.37 -2.40
N ILE A 65 15.48 4.25 -1.82
CA ILE A 65 15.27 4.10 -0.38
C ILE A 65 16.09 2.92 0.17
N LEU A 66 16.00 1.75 -0.47
CA LEU A 66 16.77 0.57 -0.09
C LEU A 66 18.27 0.69 -0.41
N HIS A 67 18.67 1.49 -1.39
CA HIS A 67 20.08 1.74 -1.67
C HIS A 67 20.72 2.61 -0.60
N GLN A 68 20.12 3.75 -0.25
CA GLN A 68 20.61 4.67 0.78
C GLN A 68 20.71 3.99 2.16
N ARG A 69 19.74 3.13 2.52
CA ARG A 69 19.77 2.32 3.75
C ARG A 69 21.03 1.45 3.90
N ARG A 70 21.66 1.05 2.79
CA ARG A 70 22.91 0.26 2.79
C ARG A 70 24.18 1.10 2.96
N ARG A 71 24.15 2.43 2.76
CA ARG A 71 25.37 3.23 2.53
C ARG A 71 26.25 3.47 3.76
N THR A 72 25.77 3.27 4.99
CA THR A 72 26.60 3.29 6.22
C THR A 72 26.01 2.39 7.31
N GLY A 73 26.77 2.12 8.39
CA GLY A 73 26.36 1.29 9.53
C GLY A 73 25.24 1.86 10.43
N ARG A 74 24.29 2.61 9.88
CA ARG A 74 23.01 2.92 10.54
C ARG A 74 22.23 1.61 10.72
N LYS A 75 21.59 1.44 11.88
CA LYS A 75 20.62 0.34 12.08
C LYS A 75 19.43 0.59 11.16
N GLU A 76 19.04 -0.40 10.36
CA GLU A 76 17.95 -0.28 9.37
C GLU A 76 16.58 0.02 10.00
N TYR A 77 16.42 -0.33 11.28
CA TYR A 77 15.33 0.07 12.15
C TYR A 77 15.81 -0.02 13.61
N SER A 78 15.16 0.73 14.49
CA SER A 78 15.29 0.57 15.94
C SER A 78 14.28 -0.43 16.49
N VAL A 79 14.53 -0.95 17.69
CA VAL A 79 13.62 -1.86 18.39
C VAL A 79 13.23 -1.28 19.73
N MET A 80 11.93 -1.02 19.94
CA MET A 80 11.37 -0.60 21.22
C MET A 80 10.30 -1.62 21.67
N PRO A 81 10.56 -2.44 22.70
CA PRO A 81 9.60 -3.43 23.17
C PRO A 81 8.29 -2.82 23.66
N GLN A 82 7.16 -3.36 23.20
CA GLN A 82 5.82 -2.94 23.62
C GLN A 82 5.16 -3.98 24.53
N VAL A 83 4.24 -3.53 25.38
CA VAL A 83 3.38 -4.41 26.19
C VAL A 83 2.05 -4.61 25.47
N TYR A 84 1.55 -5.84 25.45
CA TYR A 84 0.28 -6.22 24.84
C TYR A 84 -0.64 -6.90 25.86
N HIS A 85 -1.91 -7.06 25.51
CA HIS A 85 -2.87 -7.78 26.34
C HIS A 85 -2.66 -9.29 26.19
N GLU A 86 -2.35 -9.98 27.29
CA GLU A 86 -2.11 -11.42 27.25
C GLU A 86 -3.33 -12.20 26.76
N ARG A 87 -3.09 -13.12 25.82
CA ARG A 87 -4.09 -14.08 25.38
C ARG A 87 -4.23 -15.15 26.46
N ILE A 88 -5.29 -15.07 27.26
CA ILE A 88 -5.63 -16.10 28.25
C ILE A 88 -6.08 -17.36 27.51
N GLU A 89 -5.13 -18.18 27.05
CA GLU A 89 -5.41 -19.55 26.60
C GLU A 89 -5.78 -20.38 27.84
N LYS A 90 -7.08 -20.45 28.16
CA LYS A 90 -7.61 -21.45 29.09
C LYS A 90 -7.36 -22.84 28.50
N VAL A 91 -6.21 -23.42 28.85
CA VAL A 91 -5.92 -24.84 28.60
C VAL A 91 -6.73 -25.66 29.60
N GLU A 92 -8.02 -25.84 29.31
CA GLU A 92 -8.81 -26.85 29.99
C GLU A 92 -8.26 -28.22 29.61
N ARG A 93 -7.49 -28.78 30.56
CA ARG A 93 -6.82 -30.08 30.44
C ARG A 93 -7.85 -31.20 30.55
N LEU A 94 -8.68 -31.33 29.51
CA LEU A 94 -9.68 -32.38 29.35
C LEU A 94 -8.98 -33.75 29.47
N ARG A 95 -9.19 -34.42 30.60
CA ARG A 95 -8.78 -35.80 30.81
C ARG A 95 -9.50 -36.68 29.79
N GLY A 96 -8.76 -37.60 29.17
CA GLY A 96 -9.27 -38.37 28.04
C GLY A 96 -10.48 -39.24 28.39
N ARG A 97 -11.65 -38.86 27.83
CA ARG A 97 -12.74 -39.72 27.34
C ARG A 97 -13.88 -38.86 26.78
N HIS A 98 -13.66 -38.30 25.59
CA HIS A 98 -14.76 -37.80 24.73
C HIS A 98 -14.35 -37.79 23.25
N LEU A 99 -14.01 -38.98 22.73
CA LEU A 99 -14.05 -39.24 21.30
C LEU A 99 -15.50 -39.60 20.94
N LEU A 100 -15.96 -39.18 19.75
CA LEU A 100 -17.36 -39.19 19.29
C LEU A 100 -18.20 -38.03 19.87
N GLY A 101 -18.05 -36.86 19.25
CA GLY A 101 -18.89 -35.70 19.43
C GLY A 101 -18.45 -34.62 18.45
N VAL A 102 -19.16 -34.44 17.33
CA VAL A 102 -18.95 -33.32 16.40
C VAL A 102 -19.53 -32.06 17.04
N SER A 103 -18.86 -31.58 18.08
CA SER A 103 -19.17 -30.37 18.80
C SER A 103 -18.40 -29.23 18.14
N SER A 104 -19.12 -28.18 17.74
CA SER A 104 -18.58 -27.02 17.03
C SER A 104 -17.25 -26.51 17.63
N TRP A 105 -16.28 -26.20 16.76
CA TRP A 105 -15.02 -25.53 17.12
C TRP A 105 -15.23 -24.04 17.46
N HIS A 106 -16.23 -23.74 18.29
CA HIS A 106 -16.37 -22.45 18.95
C HIS A 106 -15.53 -22.43 20.21
N ALA A 107 -14.21 -22.45 20.02
CA ALA A 107 -13.33 -21.87 21.03
C ALA A 107 -13.78 -20.41 21.23
N HIS A 108 -14.16 -20.05 22.46
CA HIS A 108 -14.39 -18.66 22.85
C HIS A 108 -13.06 -17.89 22.76
N GLN A 109 -12.66 -17.52 21.54
CA GLN A 109 -11.72 -16.44 21.31
C GLN A 109 -12.46 -15.16 21.72
N SER A 110 -12.34 -14.78 22.99
CA SER A 110 -12.62 -13.41 23.44
C SER A 110 -11.92 -12.47 22.47
N ASN A 111 -12.62 -11.43 22.00
CA ASN A 111 -12.20 -10.65 20.84
C ASN A 111 -11.00 -9.74 21.17
N VAL A 112 -9.79 -10.32 21.21
CA VAL A 112 -8.53 -9.64 21.58
C VAL A 112 -8.08 -8.67 20.49
N MET A 113 -8.35 -9.00 19.23
CA MET A 113 -8.01 -8.13 18.10
C MET A 113 -8.98 -6.96 18.02
N LYS A 114 -8.46 -5.75 17.82
CA LYS A 114 -9.22 -4.52 17.65
C LYS A 114 -8.78 -3.79 16.37
N PRO A 115 -9.62 -2.91 15.78
CA PRO A 115 -9.20 -2.00 14.72
C PRO A 115 -7.87 -1.32 15.02
N ILE A 116 -6.94 -1.29 14.06
CA ILE A 116 -5.64 -0.65 14.25
C ILE A 116 -5.78 0.86 14.49
N ARG A 117 -5.11 1.36 15.53
CA ARG A 117 -5.09 2.80 15.86
C ARG A 117 -3.80 3.43 15.33
N ILE A 118 -3.90 4.18 14.23
CA ILE A 118 -2.74 4.86 13.64
C ILE A 118 -2.76 6.34 14.05
N TYR A 119 -1.69 6.79 14.69
CA TYR A 119 -1.49 8.19 15.05
C TYR A 119 -0.68 8.91 13.97
N LEU A 120 -1.14 10.09 13.55
CA LEU A 120 -0.50 10.92 12.52
C LEU A 120 0.17 12.13 13.19
N ASN A 121 1.49 12.22 13.12
CA ASN A 121 2.25 13.39 13.57
C ASN A 121 2.53 14.31 12.37
N TYR A 122 2.20 15.59 12.49
CA TYR A 122 2.40 16.61 11.45
C TYR A 122 3.47 17.66 11.82
N ASP A 123 4.18 17.48 12.93
CA ASP A 123 5.04 18.54 13.50
C ASP A 123 6.26 18.83 12.63
N ALA A 124 6.65 17.89 11.77
CA ALA A 124 7.73 18.04 10.80
C ALA A 124 7.30 18.71 9.48
N VAL A 125 6.00 18.92 9.23
CA VAL A 125 5.48 19.45 7.95
C VAL A 125 5.79 20.95 7.82
N GLY A 126 6.75 21.29 6.96
CA GLY A 126 7.19 22.68 6.74
C GLY A 126 8.24 23.17 7.76
N HIS A 127 8.73 22.26 8.61
CA HIS A 127 9.65 22.54 9.70
C HIS A 127 11.03 21.87 9.55
N SER A 128 11.27 21.09 8.49
CA SER A 128 12.58 20.54 8.12
C SER A 128 13.43 21.63 7.43
N PRO A 129 14.42 22.25 8.10
CA PRO A 129 15.02 23.51 7.62
C PRO A 129 15.86 23.40 6.35
N ASP A 130 16.36 22.21 6.02
CA ASP A 130 17.19 21.92 4.85
C ASP A 130 16.49 21.00 3.82
N ARG A 131 15.18 20.74 4.00
CA ARG A 131 14.41 19.77 3.19
C ARG A 131 13.01 20.22 2.79
N ASP A 132 12.38 21.13 3.52
CA ASP A 132 11.06 21.68 3.16
C ASP A 132 11.22 23.01 2.41
N CYS A 133 10.56 23.13 1.26
CA CYS A 133 10.48 24.36 0.49
C CYS A 133 9.59 25.40 1.18
N LYS A 134 10.14 26.58 1.49
CA LYS A 134 9.41 27.70 2.13
C LYS A 134 9.18 28.85 1.17
N THR A 135 10.17 29.12 0.32
CA THR A 135 10.17 30.15 -0.71
C THR A 135 10.60 29.59 -2.07
N VAL A 136 10.17 30.25 -3.14
CA VAL A 136 10.56 29.88 -4.51
C VAL A 136 12.03 30.24 -4.70
N GLY A 137 12.84 29.32 -5.21
CA GLY A 137 14.30 29.48 -5.29
C GLY A 137 15.08 28.92 -4.10
N ASP A 138 14.41 28.39 -3.06
CA ASP A 138 15.09 27.67 -1.98
C ASP A 138 15.84 26.45 -2.55
N ILE A 139 17.05 26.19 -2.05
CA ILE A 139 17.85 25.01 -2.43
C ILE A 139 17.84 24.02 -1.26
N VAL A 140 17.15 22.89 -1.44
CA VAL A 140 16.92 21.88 -0.39
C VAL A 140 17.53 20.53 -0.76
N LYS A 141 17.73 19.64 0.21
CA LYS A 141 18.31 18.31 0.01
C LYS A 141 17.28 17.24 -0.32
N LEU A 142 17.49 16.49 -1.39
CA LEU A 142 16.91 15.17 -1.61
C LEU A 142 17.98 14.11 -1.35
N GLY A 143 17.65 13.07 -0.57
CA GLY A 143 18.67 12.14 -0.07
C GLY A 143 19.65 12.80 0.90
N GLU A 144 20.88 12.31 0.97
CA GLU A 144 21.95 12.82 1.84
C GLU A 144 23.15 13.32 0.99
N PRO A 145 23.00 14.44 0.24
CA PRO A 145 24.03 14.87 -0.71
C PRO A 145 25.34 15.19 0.01
N PRO A 146 26.49 14.82 -0.58
CA PRO A 146 27.78 15.10 0.03
C PRO A 146 27.94 16.61 0.27
N ALA A 147 28.60 16.96 1.37
CA ALA A 147 28.82 18.36 1.73
C ALA A 147 29.52 19.08 0.55
N PRO A 148 28.90 20.11 -0.04
CA PRO A 148 29.36 20.66 -1.30
C PRO A 148 30.72 21.35 -1.15
N SER A 149 31.62 21.10 -2.11
CA SER A 149 32.74 22.01 -2.38
C SER A 149 32.26 23.32 -3.02
N THR A 150 31.08 23.30 -3.66
CA THR A 150 30.40 24.44 -4.28
C THR A 150 28.89 24.32 -4.04
N PRO A 151 28.22 25.29 -3.39
CA PRO A 151 26.82 25.14 -3.00
C PRO A 151 25.89 24.78 -4.17
N GLY A 152 25.01 23.80 -3.97
CA GLY A 152 23.98 23.40 -4.94
C GLY A 152 24.40 22.40 -6.02
N ILE A 153 25.59 21.79 -5.96
CA ILE A 153 26.04 20.76 -6.93
C ILE A 153 26.20 19.41 -6.21
N PRO A 154 25.69 18.28 -6.75
CA PRO A 154 24.90 18.15 -7.98
C PRO A 154 23.46 18.66 -7.83
N ILE A 155 22.94 19.31 -8.87
CA ILE A 155 21.51 19.67 -8.97
C ILE A 155 20.72 18.42 -9.33
N CYS A 156 19.55 18.24 -8.75
CA CYS A 156 18.60 17.21 -9.16
C CYS A 156 18.10 17.49 -10.58
N ASP A 157 18.55 16.70 -11.56
CA ASP A 157 18.04 16.74 -12.92
C ASP A 157 17.01 15.61 -13.15
N PRO A 158 15.70 15.91 -13.14
CA PRO A 158 14.65 14.93 -13.41
C PRO A 158 14.54 14.53 -14.90
N HIS A 159 15.30 15.18 -15.79
CA HIS A 159 15.30 14.94 -17.24
C HIS A 159 16.67 14.50 -17.80
N GLY A 160 17.70 14.42 -16.95
CA GLY A 160 19.04 13.99 -17.36
C GLY A 160 19.06 12.57 -17.89
N GLU A 161 20.04 12.25 -18.74
CA GLU A 161 20.35 10.89 -19.17
C GLU A 161 21.77 10.48 -18.69
N PRO A 162 21.88 9.51 -17.76
CA PRO A 162 20.82 8.93 -16.94
C PRO A 162 20.24 9.97 -15.97
N PRO A 163 18.98 9.82 -15.52
CA PRO A 163 18.44 10.68 -14.48
C PRO A 163 19.32 10.52 -13.23
N LEU A 164 19.61 11.62 -12.54
CA LEU A 164 20.40 11.58 -11.30
C LEU A 164 19.55 10.99 -10.17
N VAL A 165 19.40 9.66 -10.20
CA VAL A 165 18.78 8.85 -9.15
C VAL A 165 19.79 8.75 -8.01
N GLY A 166 19.64 9.63 -7.03
CA GLY A 166 20.51 9.69 -5.87
C GLY A 166 20.53 11.05 -5.19
N ASP A 167 21.43 11.18 -4.23
CA ASP A 167 21.54 12.31 -3.32
C ASP A 167 21.88 13.63 -4.06
N CYS A 168 20.99 14.63 -4.04
CA CYS A 168 21.09 15.84 -4.86
C CYS A 168 20.46 17.10 -4.21
N TRP A 169 20.76 18.27 -4.79
CA TRP A 169 20.19 19.56 -4.39
C TRP A 169 19.03 19.97 -5.31
N TYR A 170 17.87 20.21 -4.72
CA TYR A 170 16.63 20.53 -5.43
C TYR A 170 16.30 22.02 -5.34
N ASN A 171 15.91 22.65 -6.46
CA ASN A 171 15.50 24.04 -6.52
C ASN A 171 13.96 24.15 -6.42
N CYS A 172 13.48 24.72 -5.33
CA CYS A 172 12.07 24.78 -4.97
C CYS A 172 11.23 25.66 -5.92
N THR A 173 10.14 25.10 -6.44
CA THR A 173 9.14 25.81 -7.22
C THR A 173 7.95 26.26 -6.35
N PHE A 174 7.04 27.06 -6.91
CA PHE A 174 5.77 27.40 -6.24
C PHE A 174 4.90 26.15 -5.94
N GLU A 175 5.00 25.11 -6.78
CA GLU A 175 4.29 23.85 -6.57
C GLU A 175 4.83 23.07 -5.37
N ASP A 176 6.08 23.31 -4.97
CA ASP A 176 6.73 22.64 -3.84
C ASP A 176 6.45 23.29 -2.48
N ILE A 177 5.85 24.49 -2.43
CA ILE A 177 5.53 25.15 -1.17
C ILE A 177 4.24 24.56 -0.60
N ALA A 178 4.30 24.03 0.62
CA ALA A 178 3.15 23.43 1.32
C ALA A 178 2.25 24.52 1.96
N GLY A 179 1.43 25.17 1.13
CA GLY A 179 0.37 26.11 1.58
C GLY A 179 -0.70 25.45 2.46
N GLU A 180 -1.53 26.26 3.13
CA GLU A 180 -2.59 25.74 4.01
C GLU A 180 -3.63 24.89 3.27
N ASP A 181 -3.90 25.17 2.00
CA ASP A 181 -4.73 24.34 1.13
C ASP A 181 -4.15 22.93 0.95
N LYS A 182 -2.85 22.83 0.66
CA LYS A 182 -2.12 21.56 0.53
C LYS A 182 -2.05 20.83 1.87
N LYS A 183 -1.80 21.54 2.98
CA LYS A 183 -1.85 20.94 4.34
C LYS A 183 -3.23 20.39 4.70
N GLN A 184 -4.31 21.06 4.30
CA GLN A 184 -5.67 20.54 4.47
C GLN A 184 -5.93 19.29 3.63
N ARG A 185 -5.52 19.29 2.35
CA ARG A 185 -5.60 18.12 1.46
C ARG A 185 -4.81 16.92 2.00
N LEU A 186 -3.59 17.15 2.47
CA LEU A 186 -2.75 16.15 3.11
C LEU A 186 -3.43 15.51 4.33
N ARG A 187 -3.97 16.34 5.23
CA ARG A 187 -4.70 15.89 6.44
C ARG A 187 -5.94 15.07 6.09
N LYS A 188 -6.71 15.51 5.08
CA LYS A 188 -7.87 14.78 4.55
C LYS A 188 -7.45 13.41 4.01
N ALA A 189 -6.47 13.38 3.10
CA ALA A 189 -6.03 12.15 2.43
C ALA A 189 -5.46 11.11 3.42
N LEU A 190 -4.55 11.52 4.31
CA LEU A 190 -4.00 10.61 5.32
C LEU A 190 -5.05 10.18 6.37
N GLY A 191 -6.01 11.05 6.71
CA GLY A 191 -7.15 10.68 7.55
C GLY A 191 -7.99 9.56 6.92
N GLN A 192 -8.27 9.66 5.62
CA GLN A 192 -8.97 8.62 4.85
C GLN A 192 -8.15 7.32 4.77
N THR A 193 -6.82 7.42 4.58
CA THR A 193 -5.92 6.25 4.63
C THR A 193 -5.97 5.54 5.99
N VAL A 194 -5.93 6.29 7.11
CA VAL A 194 -6.04 5.72 8.45
C VAL A 194 -7.41 5.08 8.69
N GLU A 195 -8.50 5.71 8.25
CA GLU A 195 -9.85 5.14 8.34
C GLU A 195 -9.96 3.81 7.56
N TRP A 196 -9.38 3.76 6.36
CA TRP A 196 -9.33 2.55 5.53
C TRP A 196 -8.60 1.41 6.25
N PHE A 197 -7.40 1.66 6.77
CA PHE A 197 -6.64 0.64 7.51
C PHE A 197 -7.33 0.21 8.80
N SER A 198 -7.96 1.13 9.53
CA SER A 198 -8.72 0.81 10.74
C SER A 198 -9.92 -0.11 10.44
N LYS A 199 -10.55 0.01 9.26
CA LYS A 199 -11.60 -0.92 8.80
C LYS A 199 -11.04 -2.25 8.29
N ALA A 200 -9.87 -2.23 7.65
CA ALA A 200 -9.27 -3.40 7.01
C ALA A 200 -8.48 -4.32 7.97
N LEU A 201 -7.85 -3.75 9.01
CA LEU A 201 -6.89 -4.47 9.87
C LEU A 201 -7.31 -4.49 11.34
N ALA A 202 -7.40 -5.71 11.88
CA ALA A 202 -7.54 -5.96 13.30
C ALA A 202 -6.22 -6.48 13.91
N VAL A 203 -5.76 -5.85 14.99
CA VAL A 203 -4.45 -6.09 15.63
C VAL A 203 -4.60 -6.32 17.13
N GLU A 204 -3.60 -6.95 17.75
CA GLU A 204 -3.47 -7.02 19.21
C GLU A 204 -3.10 -5.62 19.72
N PRO A 205 -3.96 -4.91 20.46
CA PRO A 205 -3.72 -3.51 20.78
C PRO A 205 -2.63 -3.34 21.84
N VAL A 206 -1.74 -2.37 21.62
CA VAL A 206 -0.73 -1.95 22.61
C VAL A 206 -1.42 -1.55 23.91
N LYS A 207 -0.89 -2.05 25.03
CA LYS A 207 -1.40 -1.82 26.38
C LYS A 207 -0.71 -0.59 26.98
N GLY A 208 -1.50 0.45 27.24
CA GLY A 208 -0.98 1.76 27.66
C GLY A 208 -0.60 2.62 26.45
N ASN A 209 0.44 3.43 26.61
CA ASN A 209 0.94 4.31 25.56
C ASN A 209 2.01 3.59 24.72
N LEU A 210 2.02 3.84 23.42
CA LEU A 210 3.06 3.36 22.50
C LEU A 210 4.35 4.17 22.71
N ARG A 211 5.44 3.53 23.12
CA ARG A 211 6.75 4.21 23.28
C ARG A 211 7.65 3.99 22.08
N LEU A 212 8.41 5.01 21.71
CA LEU A 212 9.40 4.96 20.62
C LEU A 212 10.83 5.07 21.16
N SER A 213 11.81 4.64 20.37
CA SER A 213 13.23 4.70 20.74
C SER A 213 13.82 6.07 20.42
N GLY A 214 14.14 6.83 21.46
CA GLY A 214 14.68 8.20 21.33
C GLY A 214 16.08 8.33 20.72
N TYR A 215 16.66 7.26 20.18
CA TYR A 215 18.09 7.18 19.89
C TYR A 215 18.50 7.71 18.51
N SER A 216 17.54 8.02 17.62
CA SER A 216 17.81 8.54 16.28
C SER A 216 16.58 9.21 15.65
N ALA A 217 16.80 10.05 14.64
CA ALA A 217 15.74 10.45 13.73
C ALA A 217 15.12 9.22 13.01
N CYS A 218 13.80 9.18 12.90
CA CYS A 218 13.06 8.08 12.31
C CYS A 218 12.90 8.26 10.79
N GLY A 219 13.25 7.23 10.02
CA GLY A 219 12.91 7.11 8.59
C GLY A 219 14.03 7.54 7.64
N GLN A 220 13.65 7.92 6.42
CA GLN A 220 14.55 8.23 5.32
C GLN A 220 14.94 9.73 5.28
N ASP A 221 15.98 10.09 4.52
CA ASP A 221 16.39 11.47 4.20
C ASP A 221 16.58 12.34 5.44
N GLY A 222 17.61 12.07 6.24
CA GLY A 222 17.81 12.68 7.56
C GLY A 222 16.79 12.27 8.63
N GLY A 223 15.70 11.59 8.24
CA GLY A 223 14.60 11.19 9.10
C GLY A 223 13.75 12.36 9.59
N VAL A 224 12.92 12.07 10.61
CA VAL A 224 12.21 13.05 11.43
C VAL A 224 12.64 12.88 12.87
N GLN A 225 13.00 13.98 13.54
CA GLN A 225 13.38 13.96 14.94
C GLN A 225 12.16 13.63 15.82
N LEU A 226 12.29 12.62 16.69
CA LEU A 226 11.21 12.22 17.59
C LEU A 226 11.06 13.24 18.75
N PRO A 227 9.84 13.71 19.04
CA PRO A 227 9.55 14.48 20.25
C PRO A 227 9.89 13.69 21.52
N HIS A 228 10.46 14.36 22.54
CA HIS A 228 10.89 13.71 23.78
C HIS A 228 9.73 12.98 24.50
N ALA A 229 8.53 13.55 24.44
CA ALA A 229 7.31 12.96 24.98
C ALA A 229 6.99 11.55 24.41
N TYR A 230 7.42 11.20 23.20
CA TYR A 230 7.18 9.86 22.63
C TYR A 230 8.10 8.79 23.23
N ILE A 231 9.17 9.21 23.91
CA ILE A 231 10.14 8.38 24.63
C ILE A 231 9.68 8.20 26.07
N GLU A 232 9.36 9.31 26.75
CA GLU A 232 8.98 9.33 28.17
C GLU A 232 7.53 8.89 28.39
N ASP A 233 6.56 9.63 27.87
CA ASP A 233 5.14 9.36 28.10
C ASP A 233 4.59 8.32 27.11
N GLY A 234 5.10 8.34 25.88
CA GLY A 234 4.58 7.58 24.75
C GLY A 234 3.27 8.16 24.19
N VAL A 235 2.88 7.67 23.01
CA VAL A 235 1.65 8.10 22.32
C VAL A 235 0.46 7.30 22.84
N ALA A 236 -0.47 7.99 23.50
CA ALA A 236 -1.71 7.41 23.97
C ALA A 236 -2.60 6.93 22.81
N ASN A 237 -3.31 5.83 23.04
CA ASN A 237 -4.25 5.24 22.07
C ASN A 237 -3.67 4.92 20.68
N ALA A 238 -2.36 4.69 20.56
CA ALA A 238 -1.71 4.33 19.30
C ALA A 238 -1.24 2.87 19.25
N ASP A 239 -1.22 2.31 18.05
CA ASP A 239 -0.65 1.01 17.67
C ASP A 239 0.46 1.14 16.61
N LEU A 240 0.52 2.29 15.95
CA LEU A 240 1.49 2.73 14.94
C LEU A 240 1.52 4.27 14.94
N VAL A 241 2.71 4.87 14.87
CA VAL A 241 2.90 6.31 14.66
C VAL A 241 3.46 6.55 13.25
N LEU A 242 2.79 7.40 12.47
CA LEU A 242 3.30 7.88 11.18
C LEU A 242 3.75 9.32 11.33
N LEU A 243 5.05 9.56 11.11
CA LEU A 243 5.64 10.89 11.04
C LEU A 243 5.45 11.41 9.61
N VAL A 244 4.77 12.53 9.45
CA VAL A 244 4.38 13.07 8.14
C VAL A 244 5.32 14.21 7.76
N THR A 245 5.81 14.19 6.51
CA THR A 245 6.55 15.31 5.90
C THR A 245 6.00 15.67 4.53
N THR A 246 6.35 16.85 4.04
CA THR A 246 5.96 17.36 2.73
C THR A 246 7.17 17.90 1.96
N ARG A 247 8.18 17.05 1.82
CA ARG A 247 9.43 17.34 1.11
C ARG A 247 9.22 17.12 -0.38
N PRO A 248 9.89 17.90 -1.26
CA PRO A 248 9.82 17.69 -2.70
C PRO A 248 10.32 16.29 -3.09
N THR A 249 9.96 15.87 -4.30
CA THR A 249 10.37 14.60 -4.92
C THR A 249 10.68 14.84 -6.38
N THR A 250 11.40 13.91 -7.02
CA THR A 250 11.70 13.92 -8.46
C THR A 250 10.81 12.94 -9.24
N GLY A 251 10.63 13.22 -10.53
CA GLY A 251 9.79 12.40 -11.42
C GLY A 251 8.31 12.42 -11.03
N ASN A 252 7.63 11.30 -11.24
CA ASN A 252 6.19 11.12 -10.97
C ASN A 252 5.95 10.52 -9.57
N THR A 253 6.75 10.91 -8.59
CA THR A 253 6.77 10.30 -7.25
C THR A 253 5.86 11.06 -6.30
N LEU A 254 4.60 10.61 -6.20
CA LEU A 254 3.55 11.26 -5.40
C LEU A 254 3.86 11.25 -3.90
N ALA A 255 4.29 10.10 -3.39
CA ALA A 255 4.59 9.87 -2.00
C ALA A 255 5.66 8.78 -1.87
N TRP A 256 6.19 8.61 -0.67
CA TRP A 256 6.93 7.42 -0.26
C TRP A 256 6.74 7.18 1.24
N ALA A 257 6.84 5.93 1.70
CA ALA A 257 6.89 5.65 3.13
C ALA A 257 7.81 4.50 3.53
N VAL A 258 8.30 4.58 4.76
CA VAL A 258 9.24 3.58 5.32
C VAL A 258 8.95 3.27 6.79
N ALA A 259 9.04 2.00 7.17
CA ALA A 259 9.12 1.62 8.59
C ALA A 259 10.49 2.02 9.16
N CYS A 260 10.49 2.64 10.34
CA CYS A 260 11.71 3.07 11.04
C CYS A 260 11.90 2.39 12.41
N GLU A 261 10.81 2.04 13.08
CA GLU A 261 10.83 1.40 14.40
C GLU A 261 9.97 0.13 14.40
N ARG A 262 10.45 -0.92 15.07
CA ARG A 262 9.72 -2.17 15.29
C ARG A 262 9.68 -2.55 16.76
N ASP A 263 8.73 -3.41 17.13
CA ASP A 263 8.68 -4.02 18.47
C ASP A 263 9.57 -5.27 18.58
N GLN A 264 9.59 -5.90 19.74
CA GLN A 264 10.33 -7.15 20.00
C GLN A 264 9.83 -8.36 19.18
N TRP A 265 8.65 -8.25 18.55
CA TRP A 265 8.08 -9.26 17.67
C TRP A 265 8.31 -8.94 16.18
N GLY A 266 8.89 -7.79 15.84
CA GLY A 266 9.13 -7.34 14.46
C GLY A 266 7.95 -6.61 13.81
N ARG A 267 6.87 -6.33 14.56
CA ARG A 267 5.75 -5.49 14.13
C ARG A 267 6.23 -4.04 14.03
N ALA A 268 5.86 -3.34 12.97
CA ALA A 268 6.14 -1.91 12.85
C ALA A 268 5.35 -1.10 13.89
N ILE A 269 6.03 -0.17 14.56
CA ILE A 269 5.46 0.73 15.58
C ILE A 269 5.64 2.21 15.22
N ALA A 270 6.62 2.54 14.37
CA ALA A 270 6.63 3.83 13.69
C ALA A 270 7.15 3.74 12.25
N GLY A 271 6.65 4.66 11.43
CA GLY A 271 7.12 4.91 10.08
C GLY A 271 7.16 6.39 9.74
N HIS A 272 7.82 6.71 8.65
CA HIS A 272 7.94 8.04 8.07
C HIS A 272 7.23 8.01 6.71
N VAL A 273 6.28 8.91 6.50
CA VAL A 273 5.51 9.07 5.26
C VAL A 273 5.76 10.47 4.71
N ASN A 274 6.25 10.57 3.48
CA ASN A 274 6.41 11.83 2.78
C ASN A 274 5.41 11.94 1.63
N VAL A 275 4.83 13.13 1.45
CA VAL A 275 3.94 13.42 0.31
C VAL A 275 4.41 14.68 -0.40
N ALA A 276 4.69 14.60 -1.69
CA ALA A 276 5.24 15.71 -2.45
C ALA A 276 4.21 16.85 -2.59
N PRO A 277 4.54 18.11 -2.22
CA PRO A 277 3.60 19.21 -2.25
C PRO A 277 2.98 19.47 -3.63
N ARG A 278 3.74 19.24 -4.72
CA ARG A 278 3.29 19.39 -6.11
C ARG A 278 2.10 18.48 -6.47
N HIS A 279 1.94 17.36 -5.76
CA HIS A 279 0.91 16.36 -6.03
C HIS A 279 -0.31 16.47 -5.10
N LEU A 280 -0.33 17.46 -4.19
CA LEU A 280 -1.46 17.77 -3.32
C LEU A 280 -2.51 18.65 -4.05
N THR A 281 -2.97 18.23 -5.22
CA THR A 281 -3.99 18.95 -6.02
C THR A 281 -5.41 18.42 -5.77
N ALA A 282 -6.43 18.96 -6.45
CA ALA A 282 -7.82 18.49 -6.34
C ALA A 282 -8.10 17.26 -7.23
N GLU A 283 -7.44 17.23 -8.39
CA GLU A 283 -7.59 16.24 -9.44
C GLU A 283 -6.91 14.92 -9.06
N ALA A 284 -5.86 14.99 -8.24
CA ALA A 284 -5.08 13.84 -7.79
C ALA A 284 -5.68 13.07 -6.60
N GLU A 285 -6.81 13.49 -6.01
CA GLU A 285 -7.30 12.93 -4.73
C GLU A 285 -7.47 11.40 -4.73
N THR A 286 -7.98 10.81 -5.81
CA THR A 286 -8.18 9.35 -5.93
C THR A 286 -6.87 8.59 -6.06
N LEU A 287 -5.97 9.07 -6.94
CA LEU A 287 -4.65 8.50 -7.15
C LEU A 287 -3.80 8.60 -5.89
N LEU A 288 -3.77 9.79 -5.26
CA LEU A 288 -3.10 10.03 -3.98
C LEU A 288 -3.62 9.10 -2.88
N SER A 289 -4.94 8.89 -2.77
CA SER A 289 -5.52 7.98 -1.77
C SER A 289 -5.03 6.54 -1.96
N ALA A 290 -4.98 6.06 -3.22
CA ALA A 290 -4.48 4.74 -3.56
C ALA A 290 -2.96 4.62 -3.27
N THR A 291 -2.17 5.63 -3.64
CA THR A 291 -0.74 5.69 -3.36
C THR A 291 -0.47 5.70 -1.84
N LEU A 292 -1.18 6.50 -1.05
CA LEU A 292 -0.99 6.51 0.41
C LEU A 292 -1.33 5.17 1.07
N ILE A 293 -2.32 4.44 0.57
CA ILE A 293 -2.61 3.07 1.04
C ILE A 293 -1.45 2.13 0.69
N HIS A 294 -0.92 2.21 -0.52
CA HIS A 294 0.26 1.44 -0.96
C HIS A 294 1.50 1.74 -0.10
N GLU A 295 1.85 3.01 0.08
CA GLU A 295 3.00 3.43 0.88
C GLU A 295 2.89 3.00 2.36
N VAL A 296 1.74 3.20 3.00
CA VAL A 296 1.52 2.76 4.38
C VAL A 296 1.49 1.23 4.51
N MET A 297 1.13 0.49 3.45
CA MET A 297 1.23 -0.97 3.43
C MET A 297 2.69 -1.47 3.50
N HIS A 298 3.66 -0.75 2.91
CA HIS A 298 5.08 -1.04 3.12
C HIS A 298 5.51 -0.78 4.57
N VAL A 299 5.06 0.32 5.19
CA VAL A 299 5.31 0.59 6.63
C VAL A 299 4.79 -0.55 7.51
N LEU A 300 3.58 -1.04 7.23
CA LEU A 300 2.94 -2.14 7.98
C LEU A 300 3.64 -3.49 7.81
N GLY A 301 4.54 -3.64 6.83
CA GLY A 301 5.42 -4.79 6.66
C GLY A 301 5.22 -5.59 5.37
N PHE A 302 4.64 -4.99 4.33
CA PHE A 302 4.71 -5.57 2.99
C PHE A 302 6.05 -5.19 2.31
N ASP A 303 7.12 -5.85 2.74
CA ASP A 303 8.50 -5.57 2.31
C ASP A 303 9.36 -6.84 2.50
N PRO A 304 10.30 -7.17 1.58
CA PRO A 304 11.20 -8.31 1.70
C PRO A 304 11.92 -8.42 3.05
N HIS A 305 12.38 -7.30 3.61
CA HIS A 305 13.03 -7.31 4.91
C HIS A 305 12.03 -7.69 6.02
N ALA A 306 10.84 -7.07 6.04
CA ALA A 306 9.75 -7.39 6.96
C ALA A 306 9.28 -8.85 6.87
N PHE A 307 9.23 -9.44 5.67
CA PHE A 307 8.90 -10.87 5.48
C PHE A 307 9.84 -11.79 6.26
N THR A 308 11.12 -11.45 6.39
CA THR A 308 12.04 -12.26 7.20
C THR A 308 11.65 -12.30 8.68
N HIS A 309 10.93 -11.29 9.19
CA HIS A 309 10.48 -11.20 10.58
C HIS A 309 9.04 -11.67 10.82
N PHE A 310 8.35 -12.12 9.76
CA PHE A 310 6.93 -12.51 9.83
C PHE A 310 6.67 -13.63 10.85
N ARG A 311 5.54 -13.52 11.58
CA ARG A 311 5.13 -14.44 12.64
C ARG A 311 3.72 -15.00 12.42
N ASP A 312 3.48 -16.18 12.98
CA ASP A 312 2.13 -16.74 13.07
C ASP A 312 1.32 -16.18 14.25
N GLU A 313 0.06 -16.59 14.34
CA GLU A 313 -0.88 -16.22 15.41
C GLU A 313 -0.43 -16.63 16.82
N ARG A 314 0.61 -17.48 16.94
CA ARG A 314 1.23 -17.91 18.20
C ARG A 314 2.58 -17.20 18.43
N LYS A 315 2.82 -16.09 17.72
CA LYS A 315 4.04 -15.28 17.74
C LYS A 315 5.32 -16.03 17.33
N ARG A 316 5.20 -17.20 16.68
CA ARG A 316 6.35 -17.98 16.18
C ARG A 316 6.78 -17.45 14.82
N ARG A 317 8.08 -17.22 14.63
CA ARG A 317 8.66 -16.79 13.34
C ARG A 317 8.39 -17.86 12.27
N ARG A 318 7.87 -17.47 11.10
CA ARG A 318 7.77 -18.36 9.95
C ARG A 318 9.16 -18.47 9.31
N SER A 319 9.64 -19.69 9.09
CA SER A 319 10.90 -19.96 8.38
C SER A 319 10.79 -19.70 6.88
N GLN A 320 9.59 -19.88 6.32
CA GLN A 320 9.31 -19.76 4.89
C GLN A 320 8.06 -18.90 4.71
N VAL A 321 8.26 -17.73 4.11
CA VAL A 321 7.20 -16.76 3.76
C VAL A 321 7.15 -16.62 2.25
N THR A 322 8.32 -16.48 1.64
CA THR A 322 8.54 -16.51 0.20
C THR A 322 9.28 -17.78 -0.22
N VAL A 323 9.06 -18.20 -1.47
CA VAL A 323 9.78 -19.29 -2.14
C VAL A 323 10.13 -18.83 -3.54
N GLN A 324 11.39 -18.99 -3.94
CA GLN A 324 11.82 -18.81 -5.32
C GLN A 324 11.81 -20.17 -6.02
N ALA A 325 11.15 -20.26 -7.17
CA ALA A 325 11.05 -21.48 -7.95
C ALA A 325 11.03 -21.18 -9.45
N LEU A 326 11.51 -22.11 -10.28
CA LEU A 326 11.32 -22.04 -11.73
C LEU A 326 9.82 -22.23 -12.01
N ASP A 327 9.22 -21.31 -12.76
CA ASP A 327 7.94 -21.55 -13.39
C ASP A 327 8.17 -22.09 -14.81
N GLU A 328 7.76 -23.33 -15.05
CA GLU A 328 7.96 -24.02 -16.33
C GLU A 328 7.14 -23.40 -17.47
N LYS A 329 6.04 -22.72 -17.19
CA LYS A 329 5.18 -22.09 -18.20
C LYS A 329 5.71 -20.71 -18.61
N LEU A 330 6.30 -19.99 -17.66
CA LEU A 330 6.93 -18.68 -17.91
C LEU A 330 8.42 -18.80 -18.29
N GLY A 331 9.04 -19.97 -18.10
CA GLY A 331 10.45 -20.24 -18.43
C GLY A 331 11.45 -19.47 -17.55
N ARG A 332 11.03 -18.98 -16.37
CA ARG A 332 11.85 -18.09 -15.51
C ARG A 332 11.69 -18.40 -14.02
N MET A 333 12.68 -17.99 -13.23
CA MET A 333 12.59 -18.02 -11.77
C MET A 333 11.62 -16.93 -11.30
N VAL A 334 10.61 -17.30 -10.50
CA VAL A 334 9.67 -16.36 -9.87
C VAL A 334 9.70 -16.50 -8.36
N THR A 335 9.41 -15.42 -7.64
CA THR A 335 9.29 -15.43 -6.17
C THR A 335 7.82 -15.41 -5.78
N ARG A 336 7.40 -16.34 -4.92
CA ARG A 336 5.99 -16.48 -4.49
C ARG A 336 5.83 -16.38 -2.99
N VAL A 337 4.80 -15.66 -2.51
CA VAL A 337 4.37 -15.71 -1.11
C VAL A 337 3.53 -16.97 -0.88
N VAL A 338 4.01 -17.85 0.00
CA VAL A 338 3.43 -19.18 0.27
C VAL A 338 2.63 -19.25 1.58
N LEU A 339 2.26 -18.09 2.14
CA LEU A 339 1.48 -18.02 3.36
C LEU A 339 0.07 -18.61 3.16
N PRO A 340 -0.46 -19.43 4.10
CA PRO A 340 -1.74 -20.14 3.90
C PRO A 340 -2.94 -19.24 3.56
N ARG A 341 -3.01 -18.04 4.17
CA ARG A 341 -4.08 -17.08 3.86
C ARG A 341 -3.94 -16.48 2.45
N VAL A 342 -2.72 -16.20 2.00
CA VAL A 342 -2.44 -15.71 0.63
C VAL A 342 -2.86 -16.77 -0.38
N VAL A 343 -2.37 -18.00 -0.24
CA VAL A 343 -2.74 -19.15 -1.09
C VAL A 343 -4.27 -19.34 -1.15
N MET A 344 -4.96 -19.26 -0.01
CA MET A 344 -6.41 -19.40 0.07
C MET A 344 -7.16 -18.25 -0.64
N HIS A 345 -6.80 -17.00 -0.39
CA HIS A 345 -7.45 -15.86 -1.04
C HIS A 345 -7.17 -15.80 -2.54
N SER A 346 -5.94 -16.08 -2.98
CA SER A 346 -5.60 -16.10 -4.41
C SER A 346 -6.31 -17.22 -5.17
N ARG A 347 -6.43 -18.43 -4.60
CA ARG A 347 -7.26 -19.50 -5.20
C ARG A 347 -8.71 -19.06 -5.40
N HIS A 348 -9.27 -18.33 -4.44
CA HIS A 348 -10.62 -17.81 -4.56
C HIS A 348 -10.74 -16.72 -5.63
N HIS A 349 -9.83 -15.74 -5.61
CA HIS A 349 -9.80 -14.61 -6.55
C HIS A 349 -9.67 -15.06 -8.02
N TYR A 350 -8.75 -15.99 -8.32
CA TYR A 350 -8.51 -16.50 -9.67
C TYR A 350 -9.34 -17.75 -10.04
N GLY A 351 -10.28 -18.18 -9.18
CA GLY A 351 -11.08 -19.39 -9.39
C GLY A 351 -10.27 -20.72 -9.44
N ALA A 352 -9.00 -20.70 -9.03
CA ALA A 352 -8.03 -21.78 -9.21
C ALA A 352 -8.11 -22.89 -8.13
N PHE A 353 -9.33 -23.32 -7.76
CA PHE A 353 -9.55 -24.24 -6.63
C PHE A 353 -9.00 -25.66 -6.84
N SER A 354 -9.05 -26.17 -8.07
CA SER A 354 -8.59 -27.52 -8.44
C SER A 354 -7.14 -27.58 -8.91
N GLN A 355 -6.48 -26.43 -9.05
CA GLN A 355 -5.09 -26.35 -9.52
C GLN A 355 -4.11 -26.40 -8.35
N ASN A 356 -2.89 -26.88 -8.62
CA ASN A 356 -1.79 -26.82 -7.65
C ASN A 356 -1.25 -25.38 -7.52
N PHE A 357 -2.05 -24.49 -6.93
CA PHE A 357 -1.67 -23.11 -6.65
C PHE A 357 -0.73 -23.10 -5.43
N THR A 358 0.55 -22.79 -5.65
CA THR A 358 1.63 -22.93 -4.65
C THR A 358 1.94 -21.63 -3.89
N GLY A 359 1.52 -20.47 -4.41
CA GLY A 359 1.72 -19.15 -3.80
C GLY A 359 1.42 -18.03 -4.80
N LEU A 360 1.25 -16.79 -4.32
CA LEU A 360 1.03 -15.63 -5.18
C LEU A 360 2.38 -14.99 -5.55
N GLU A 361 2.57 -14.66 -6.83
CA GLU A 361 3.82 -14.09 -7.35
C GLU A 361 4.05 -12.65 -6.86
N LEU A 362 5.29 -12.38 -6.48
CA LEU A 362 5.80 -11.04 -6.24
C LEU A 362 6.45 -10.52 -7.52
N GLU A 363 6.44 -9.20 -7.69
CA GLU A 363 7.09 -8.49 -8.78
C GLU A 363 8.57 -8.89 -8.92
N ASP A 364 8.99 -9.17 -10.15
CA ASP A 364 10.36 -9.57 -10.50
C ASP A 364 11.01 -8.64 -11.55
N GLY A 365 10.28 -7.63 -12.04
CA GLY A 365 10.82 -6.47 -12.72
C GLY A 365 11.22 -5.33 -11.78
N GLY A 366 11.83 -4.29 -12.36
CA GLY A 366 12.34 -3.12 -11.64
C GLY A 366 13.63 -3.39 -10.85
N GLY A 367 13.99 -2.47 -9.96
CA GLY A 367 15.12 -2.65 -9.04
C GLY A 367 14.76 -3.37 -7.74
N ARG A 368 15.63 -3.27 -6.75
CA ARG A 368 15.58 -4.06 -5.50
C ARG A 368 14.45 -3.68 -4.52
N GLY A 369 13.95 -2.46 -4.60
CA GLY A 369 12.78 -2.01 -3.85
C GLY A 369 11.48 -2.25 -4.60
N THR A 370 11.52 -2.35 -5.92
CA THR A 370 10.38 -2.75 -6.76
C THR A 370 10.16 -4.26 -6.67
N SER A 371 11.18 -5.07 -6.99
CA SER A 371 11.08 -6.52 -6.97
C SER A 371 10.95 -7.06 -5.54
N GLY A 372 10.05 -8.02 -5.34
CA GLY A 372 9.79 -8.66 -4.05
C GLY A 372 8.97 -7.83 -3.05
N SER A 373 8.82 -6.52 -3.28
CA SER A 373 8.01 -5.63 -2.42
C SER A 373 6.57 -5.42 -2.92
N HIS A 374 6.25 -5.88 -4.13
CA HIS A 374 4.93 -5.73 -4.74
C HIS A 374 4.40 -7.08 -5.19
N TRP A 375 3.08 -7.19 -5.36
CA TRP A 375 2.51 -8.29 -6.15
C TRP A 375 2.89 -8.09 -7.62
N GLU A 376 3.11 -9.20 -8.33
CA GLU A 376 3.41 -9.22 -9.76
C GLU A 376 2.31 -8.50 -10.57
N LYS A 377 2.68 -7.42 -11.27
CA LYS A 377 1.73 -6.52 -11.96
C LYS A 377 0.99 -7.17 -13.13
N ARG A 378 1.47 -8.29 -13.66
CA ARG A 378 0.82 -9.07 -14.73
C ARG A 378 -0.42 -9.84 -14.25
N LEU A 379 -0.56 -10.10 -12.94
CA LEU A 379 -1.62 -10.90 -12.33
C LEU A 379 -2.78 -10.05 -11.77
#